data_AF-A0A8S0SPK2-F1
#
_entry.id   AF-A0A8S0SPK2-F1
#
_cell.length_a   1.000
_cell.length_b   1.000
_cell.length_c   1.000
_cell.angle_alpha   90.00
_cell.angle_beta   90.00
_cell.angle_gamma   90.00
#
_symmetry.space_group_name_H-M   'P 1'
#
loop_
_entity.id
_entity.type
_entity.pdbx_description
1 polymer ?
#
loop_
_entity_poly.entity_id
_entity_poly.type
_entity_poly.pdbx_seq_one_letter_code
_entity_poly.pdbx_strand_id
1 'polypeptide(L)'
;MLSCAGADRLQTGMRGALGKPQGVCARVAIGQVLLSVRCKDSNSNHAQEALHRARFKFPGRQKIIVSRKWGFTKYSRPDYIKWKSESRIISDGVNAKV
;
A
#
# COMPACT_ATOMS: atom_id res chain seq x y z
N MET A 1 -16.76 15.73 22.90
CA MET A 1 -18.01 16.49 23.03
C MET A 1 -19.00 15.59 23.74
N LEU A 2 -19.68 16.09 24.77
CA LEU A 2 -20.68 15.33 25.51
C LEU A 2 -21.95 15.21 24.66
N SER A 3 -22.52 14.01 24.58
CA SER A 3 -23.74 13.72 23.82
C SER A 3 -25.02 13.74 24.68
N CYS A 4 -24.95 14.22 25.93
CA CYS A 4 -26.06 14.26 26.87
C CYS A 4 -26.84 15.59 26.86
N ALA A 5 -28.08 15.56 27.36
CA ALA A 5 -28.86 16.78 27.58
C ALA A 5 -28.19 17.68 28.64
N GLY A 6 -28.13 18.98 28.39
CA GLY A 6 -27.45 19.94 29.27
C GLY A 6 -25.92 19.95 29.14
N ALA A 7 -25.35 19.38 28.07
CA ALA A 7 -23.90 19.37 27.80
C ALA A 7 -23.27 20.78 27.76
N ASP A 8 -24.05 21.79 27.39
CA ASP A 8 -23.67 23.21 27.39
C ASP A 8 -23.25 23.73 28.77
N ARG A 9 -23.78 23.14 29.85
CA ARG A 9 -23.45 23.52 31.22
C ARG A 9 -22.08 23.00 31.67
N LEU A 10 -21.58 21.94 31.03
CA LEU A 10 -20.35 21.24 31.43
C LEU A 10 -19.23 21.41 30.41
N GLN A 11 -19.57 21.52 29.12
CA GLN A 11 -18.61 21.65 28.05
C GLN A 11 -18.43 23.11 27.66
N THR A 12 -17.20 23.59 27.67
CA THR A 12 -16.81 24.97 27.30
C THR A 12 -16.77 25.22 25.79
N GLY A 13 -17.48 24.41 24.99
CA GLY A 13 -17.44 24.46 23.53
C GLY A 13 -16.05 24.18 22.97
N MET A 14 -15.46 25.19 22.32
CA MET A 14 -14.17 25.12 21.60
C MET A 14 -12.97 25.58 22.44
N ARG A 15 -13.17 25.98 23.70
CA ARG A 15 -12.06 26.38 24.58
C ARG A 15 -11.20 25.15 24.90
N GLY A 16 -9.90 25.21 24.59
CA GLY A 16 -8.96 24.09 24.84
C GLY A 16 -9.17 22.90 23.89
N ALA A 17 -9.52 23.14 22.62
CA ALA A 17 -9.88 22.11 21.64
C ALA A 17 -8.74 21.17 21.17
N LEU A 18 -7.54 21.23 21.77
CA LEU A 18 -6.48 20.28 21.42
C LEU A 18 -6.90 18.87 21.83
N GLY A 19 -7.05 18.00 20.83
CA GLY A 19 -7.54 16.64 21.03
C GLY A 19 -6.54 15.72 21.74
N LYS A 20 -7.05 14.58 22.23
CA LYS A 20 -6.24 13.45 22.68
C LYS A 20 -5.94 12.52 21.49
N PRO A 21 -4.86 11.73 21.53
CA PRO A 21 -4.59 10.71 20.51
C PRO A 21 -5.75 9.70 20.44
N GLN A 22 -6.31 9.49 19.24
CA GLN A 22 -7.41 8.54 19.02
C GLN A 22 -6.96 7.33 18.19
N GLY A 23 -5.99 7.49 17.28
CA GLY A 23 -5.52 6.42 16.41
C GLY A 23 -4.36 6.85 15.53
N VAL A 24 -3.89 5.93 14.68
CA VAL A 24 -2.81 6.16 13.71
C VAL A 24 -3.35 6.16 12.28
N CYS A 25 -2.69 6.90 11.40
CA CYS A 25 -3.02 6.92 9.98
C CYS A 25 -1.74 6.89 9.13
N ALA A 26 -1.84 6.32 7.93
CA ALA A 26 -0.77 6.37 6.94
C ALA A 26 -0.99 7.57 6.02
N ARG A 27 0.02 8.43 5.88
CA ARG A 27 0.02 9.54 4.91
C ARG A 27 0.51 9.02 3.56
N VAL A 28 -0.27 9.24 2.51
CA VAL A 28 -0.02 8.67 1.18
C VAL A 28 -0.02 9.79 0.14
N ALA A 29 0.97 9.80 -0.75
CA ALA A 29 1.09 10.74 -1.87
C ALA A 29 0.46 10.19 -3.16
N ILE A 30 0.21 11.07 -4.13
CA ILE A 30 -0.26 10.68 -5.46
C ILE A 30 0.83 9.84 -6.15
N GLY A 31 0.44 8.68 -6.68
CA GLY A 31 1.37 7.75 -7.33
C GLY A 31 2.15 6.83 -6.38
N GLN A 32 1.97 6.98 -5.07
CA GLN A 32 2.56 6.08 -4.09
C GLN A 32 1.87 4.71 -4.12
N VAL A 33 2.67 3.64 -4.08
CA VAL A 33 2.17 2.27 -4.03
C VAL A 33 1.70 1.95 -2.60
N LEU A 34 0.44 1.50 -2.47
CA LEU A 34 -0.13 1.08 -1.20
C LEU A 34 0.17 -0.39 -0.88
N LEU A 35 -0.16 -1.26 -1.82
CA LEU A 35 0.00 -2.71 -1.70
C LEU A 35 0.73 -3.23 -2.93
N SER A 36 1.65 -4.17 -2.71
CA SER A 36 2.38 -4.86 -3.77
C SER A 36 2.28 -6.36 -3.54
N VAL A 37 1.88 -7.10 -4.58
CA VAL A 37 1.77 -8.57 -4.55
C VAL A 37 2.65 -9.15 -5.64
N ARG A 38 3.39 -10.20 -5.33
CA ARG A 38 4.12 -11.02 -6.31
C ARG A 38 3.46 -12.39 -6.40
N CYS A 39 3.19 -12.84 -7.61
CA CYS A 39 2.63 -14.17 -7.87
C CYS A 39 3.21 -14.73 -9.17
N LYS A 40 2.99 -16.02 -9.41
CA LYS A 40 3.22 -16.61 -10.74
C LYS A 40 2.25 -16.00 -11.74
N ASP A 41 2.64 -15.94 -13.01
CA ASP A 41 1.82 -15.33 -14.06
C ASP A 41 0.46 -16.04 -14.23
N SER A 42 0.38 -17.34 -13.92
CA SER A 42 -0.87 -18.13 -13.87
C SER A 42 -1.92 -17.57 -12.91
N ASN A 43 -1.49 -16.93 -11.81
CA ASN A 43 -2.37 -16.44 -10.75
C ASN A 43 -2.62 -14.93 -10.84
N SER A 44 -2.19 -14.29 -11.94
CA SER A 44 -2.29 -12.84 -12.13
C SER A 44 -3.73 -12.32 -12.07
N ASN A 45 -4.69 -13.05 -12.64
CA ASN A 45 -6.11 -12.67 -12.61
C ASN A 45 -6.67 -12.68 -11.17
N HIS A 46 -6.33 -13.72 -10.40
CA HIS A 46 -6.73 -13.83 -9.00
C HIS A 46 -6.14 -12.71 -8.14
N ALA A 47 -4.87 -12.34 -8.37
CA ALA A 47 -4.23 -11.24 -7.67
C ALA A 47 -4.86 -9.88 -8.00
N GLN A 48 -5.22 -9.64 -9.26
CA GLN A 48 -5.90 -8.42 -9.67
C GLN A 48 -7.29 -8.30 -9.03
N GLU A 49 -8.07 -9.39 -9.00
CA GLU A 49 -9.38 -9.40 -8.36
C GLU A 49 -9.29 -9.21 -6.84
N ALA A 50 -8.27 -9.78 -6.19
CA ALA A 50 -8.03 -9.54 -4.76
C ALA A 50 -7.73 -8.06 -4.46
N LEU A 51 -6.89 -7.41 -5.27
CA LEU A 51 -6.60 -5.97 -5.14
C LEU A 51 -7.82 -5.12 -5.48
N HIS A 52 -8.65 -5.57 -6.43
CA HIS A 52 -9.91 -4.94 -6.76
C HIS A 52 -10.88 -4.95 -5.58
N ARG A 53 -10.99 -6.06 -4.86
CA ARG A 53 -11.79 -6.14 -3.63
C ARG A 53 -11.20 -5.30 -2.49
N ALA A 54 -9.88 -5.30 -2.36
CA ALA A 54 -9.19 -4.53 -1.32
C ALA A 54 -9.42 -3.02 -1.47
N ARG A 55 -9.49 -2.50 -2.71
CA ARG A 55 -9.68 -1.05 -2.94
C ARG A 55 -10.99 -0.52 -2.37
N PHE A 56 -12.03 -1.35 -2.25
CA PHE A 56 -13.31 -0.96 -1.62
C PHE A 56 -13.18 -0.62 -0.14
N LYS A 57 -12.07 -1.01 0.51
CA LYS A 57 -11.80 -0.70 1.92
C LYS A 57 -11.01 0.59 2.11
N PHE A 58 -10.51 1.19 1.02
CA PHE A 58 -9.78 2.44 1.06
C PHE A 58 -10.63 3.59 0.50
N PRO A 59 -10.60 4.78 1.12
CA PRO A 59 -11.26 5.94 0.57
C PRO A 59 -10.52 6.45 -0.69
N GLY A 60 -11.23 7.12 -1.61
CA GLY A 60 -10.65 7.74 -2.79
C GLY A 60 -10.53 6.80 -4.00
N ARG A 61 -9.62 7.13 -4.94
CA ARG A 61 -9.43 6.39 -6.20
C ARG A 61 -8.10 5.69 -6.23
N GLN A 62 -8.12 4.35 -6.21
CA GLN A 62 -6.94 3.52 -6.40
C GLN A 62 -6.90 2.92 -7.81
N LYS A 63 -5.70 2.82 -8.36
CA LYS A 63 -5.43 2.14 -9.63
C LYS A 63 -4.69 0.83 -9.37
N ILE A 64 -5.08 -0.22 -10.07
CA ILE A 64 -4.38 -1.50 -10.08
C ILE A 64 -3.47 -1.48 -11.31
N ILE A 65 -2.18 -1.75 -11.11
CA ILE A 65 -1.17 -1.66 -12.16
C ILE A 65 -0.34 -2.95 -12.13
N VAL A 66 -0.22 -3.60 -13.29
CA VAL A 66 0.71 -4.71 -13.46
C VAL A 66 2.10 -4.14 -13.74
N SER A 67 3.04 -4.41 -12.83
CA SER A 67 4.42 -3.93 -12.96
C SER A 67 5.16 -4.67 -14.07
N ARG A 68 6.02 -3.94 -14.81
CA ARG A 68 6.98 -4.52 -15.78
C ARG A 68 8.24 -5.07 -15.11
N LYS A 69 8.37 -4.91 -13.79
CA LYS A 69 9.51 -5.39 -13.01
C LYS A 69 9.40 -6.87 -12.69
N TRP A 70 10.53 -7.50 -12.39
CA TRP A 70 10.56 -8.88 -11.90
C TRP A 70 10.26 -8.92 -10.40
N GLY A 71 9.02 -9.25 -10.03
CA GLY A 71 8.59 -9.31 -8.62
C GLY A 71 8.75 -7.97 -7.91
N PHE A 72 9.45 -7.96 -6.77
CA PHE A 72 9.76 -6.76 -5.99
C PHE A 72 11.18 -6.20 -6.24
N THR A 73 11.87 -6.73 -7.26
CA THR A 73 13.18 -6.22 -7.65
C THR A 73 13.04 -4.87 -8.37
N LYS A 74 14.16 -4.16 -8.51
CA LYS A 74 14.21 -2.89 -9.24
C LYS A 74 14.25 -3.10 -10.76
N TYR A 75 14.57 -4.32 -11.21
CA TYR A 75 14.90 -4.66 -12.58
C TYR A 75 13.67 -5.03 -13.40
N SER A 76 13.73 -4.77 -14.71
CA SER A 76 12.68 -5.18 -15.64
C SER A 76 12.69 -6.70 -15.83
N ARG A 77 11.55 -7.29 -16.23
CA ARG A 77 11.47 -8.72 -16.56
C ARG A 77 12.52 -9.19 -17.58
N PRO A 78 12.72 -8.53 -18.75
CA PRO A 78 13.70 -9.00 -19.74
C PRO A 78 15.14 -8.89 -19.24
N ASP A 79 15.51 -7.78 -18.60
CA ASP A 79 16.87 -7.58 -18.08
C ASP A 79 17.21 -8.63 -17.01
N TYR A 80 16.25 -8.93 -16.14
CA TYR A 80 16.42 -9.93 -15.10
C TYR A 80 16.68 -11.33 -15.69
N ILE A 81 15.93 -11.72 -16.73
CA ILE A 81 16.12 -13.03 -17.38
C ILE A 81 17.50 -13.11 -18.04
N LYS A 82 17.92 -12.04 -18.73
CA LYS A 82 19.24 -11.95 -19.37
C LYS A 82 20.38 -12.07 -18.35
N TRP A 83 20.37 -11.25 -17.30
CA TRP A 83 21.42 -11.30 -16.27
C TRP A 83 21.42 -12.59 -15.46
N LYS A 84 20.25 -13.25 -15.35
CA LYS A 84 20.16 -14.58 -14.75
C LYS A 84 20.83 -15.63 -15.62
N SER A 85 20.66 -15.59 -16.95
CA SER A 85 21.39 -16.48 -17.86
C SER A 85 22.89 -16.21 -17.87
N GLU A 86 23.31 -14.95 -17.70
CA GLU A 86 24.71 -14.55 -17.57
C GLU A 86 25.31 -14.84 -16.18
N SER A 87 24.55 -15.44 -15.24
CA SER A 87 24.94 -15.69 -13.85
C SER A 87 25.44 -14.45 -13.08
N ARG A 88 25.02 -13.26 -13.49
CA ARG A 88 25.37 -11.99 -12.85
C ARG A 88 24.50 -11.65 -11.64
N ILE A 89 23.30 -12.23 -11.57
CA ILE A 89 22.40 -12.01 -10.44
C ILE A 89 22.73 -12.95 -9.29
N ILE A 90 22.99 -12.37 -8.12
CA ILE A 90 23.15 -13.07 -6.85
C ILE A 90 21.84 -12.92 -6.07
N SER A 91 21.31 -14.04 -5.55
CA SER A 91 20.12 -14.04 -4.70
C SER A 91 20.46 -13.49 -3.31
N ASP A 92 19.64 -12.55 -2.83
CA ASP A 92 19.73 -11.95 -1.49
C ASP A 92 18.52 -12.36 -0.65
N GLY A 93 18.21 -13.67 -0.68
CA GLY A 93 16.99 -14.25 -0.11
C GLY A 93 15.73 -13.81 -0.85
N VAL A 94 15.17 -12.66 -0.49
CA VAL A 94 13.91 -12.13 -1.05
C VAL A 94 14.15 -11.23 -2.26
N ASN A 95 15.31 -10.57 -2.33
CA ASN A 95 15.67 -9.65 -3.41
C ASN A 95 16.84 -10.19 -4.26
N ALA A 96 17.23 -9.43 -5.27
CA ALA A 96 18.33 -9.76 -6.17
C ALA A 96 19.37 -8.63 -6.17
N LYS A 97 20.64 -9.02 -6.07
CA LYS A 97 21.81 -8.16 -6.28
C LYS A 97 22.41 -8.49 -7.64
N VAL A 98 22.88 -7.47 -8.34
CA VAL A 98 23.62 -7.59 -9.62
C VAL A 98 25.03 -7.11 -9.35
#